data_AF-A0A957R1F6-F1
#
_entry.id   AF-A0A957R1F6-F1
#
_cell.length_a   1.000
_cell.length_b   1.000
_cell.length_c   1.000
_cell.angle_alpha   90.00
_cell.angle_beta   90.00
_cell.angle_gamma   90.00
#
_symmetry.space_group_name_H-M   'P 1'
#
loop_
_entity.id
_entity.type
_entity.pdbx_description
1 polymer ?
#
loop_
_entity_poly.entity_id
_entity_poly.type
_entity_poly.pdbx_seq_one_letter_code
_entity_poly.pdbx_strand_id
1 'polypeptide(L)' 'MVTREEHAASLARIKEGLATRVRILVPADACPVCRMFEGVYDFDDVPELPLEGCSEELGCRAYYAPVLDRYGP' A
#
# COMPACT_ATOMS: atom_id res chain seq x y z
N MET A 1 -6.65 -9.95 10.01
CA MET A 1 -5.17 -9.89 9.93
C MET A 1 -4.83 -10.06 8.48
N VAL A 2 -4.26 -9.05 7.83
CA VAL A 2 -3.86 -9.16 6.42
C VAL A 2 -2.45 -9.72 6.39
N THR A 3 -2.24 -10.83 5.71
CA THR A 3 -0.92 -11.47 5.61
C THR A 3 -0.06 -10.78 4.54
N ARG A 4 1.26 -10.99 4.59
CA ARG A 4 2.19 -10.53 3.55
C ARG A 4 1.75 -11.00 2.15
N GLU A 5 1.23 -12.22 2.05
CA GLU A 5 0.74 -12.79 0.79
C GLU A 5 -0.50 -12.07 0.27
N GLU A 6 -1.42 -11.68 1.14
CA GLU A 6 -2.62 -10.92 0.76
C GLU A 6 -2.27 -9.50 0.27
N HIS A 7 -1.26 -8.87 0.88
CA HIS A 7 -0.74 -7.59 0.39
C HIS A 7 -0.06 -7.73 -0.97
N ALA A 8 0.77 -8.75 -1.16
CA ALA A 8 1.43 -9.02 -2.44
C ALA A 8 0.41 -9.31 -3.55
N ALA A 9 -0.62 -10.13 -3.26
CA ALA A 9 -1.70 -10.41 -4.20
C ALA A 9 -2.50 -9.16 -4.57
N SER A 10 -2.74 -8.27 -3.60
CA SER A 10 -3.42 -6.99 -3.84
C SER A 10 -2.58 -6.06 -4.72
N LEU A 11 -1.27 -5.98 -4.46
CA LEU A 11 -0.36 -5.20 -5.29
C LEU A 11 -0.26 -5.74 -6.72
N ALA A 12 -0.16 -7.05 -6.89
CA ALA A 12 -0.13 -7.70 -8.19
C ALA A 12 -1.39 -7.38 -9.00
N ARG A 13 -2.58 -7.48 -8.39
CA ARG A 13 -3.85 -7.10 -9.03
C ARG A 13 -3.90 -5.64 -9.47
N ILE A 14 -3.30 -4.74 -8.69
CA ILE A 14 -3.22 -3.31 -9.03
C ILE A 14 -2.25 -3.10 -10.20
N LYS A 15 -1.09 -3.79 -10.19
CA LYS A 15 -0.08 -3.75 -11.26
C LYS A 15 -0.59 -4.31 -12.59
N GLU A 16 -1.42 -5.35 -12.57
CA GLU A 16 -2.08 -5.92 -13.76
C GLU A 16 -3.22 -5.05 -14.30
N GLY A 17 -3.69 -4.07 -13.51
CA GLY A 17 -4.79 -3.18 -13.88
C GLY A 17 -4.37 -1.99 -14.76
N LEU A 18 -5.26 -1.00 -14.83
CA LEU A 18 -5.01 0.27 -15.53
C LEU A 18 -4.37 1.34 -14.64
N ALA A 19 -3.95 0.97 -13.42
CA ALA A 19 -3.36 1.92 -12.49
C ALA A 19 -1.99 2.37 -13.01
N THR A 20 -1.70 3.66 -12.88
CA THR A 20 -0.40 4.24 -13.23
C THR A 20 0.53 4.32 -12.02
N ARG A 21 -0.07 4.45 -10.82
CA ARG A 21 0.64 4.50 -9.54
C ARG A 21 -0.11 3.71 -8.48
N VAL A 22 0.56 3.44 -7.37
CA VAL A 22 -0.04 2.83 -6.19
C VAL A 22 0.11 3.75 -5.01
N ARG A 23 -0.94 3.92 -4.22
CA ARG A 23 -0.85 4.64 -2.95
C ARG A 23 -1.00 3.69 -1.79
N ILE A 24 -0.27 3.95 -0.72
CA ILE A 24 -0.43 3.25 0.54
C ILE A 24 -1.39 4.08 1.38
N LEU A 25 -2.54 3.50 1.72
CA LEU A 25 -3.50 4.09 2.62
C LEU A 25 -3.32 3.51 4.00
N VAL A 26 -3.27 4.39 4.98
CA VAL A 26 -3.01 4.01 6.37
C VAL A 26 -4.14 4.56 7.23
N PRO A 27 -4.88 3.70 7.94
CA PRO A 27 -5.96 4.18 8.79
C PRO A 27 -5.39 4.95 10.00
N ALA A 28 -6.17 5.90 10.53
CA ALA A 28 -5.71 6.82 11.57
C ALA A 28 -5.34 6.12 12.91
N ASP A 29 -5.78 4.89 13.10
CA ASP A 29 -5.49 4.03 14.24
C ASP A 29 -4.23 3.17 14.04
N ALA A 30 -3.57 3.23 12.87
CA ALA A 30 -2.35 2.49 12.61
C ALA A 30 -1.13 3.06 13.35
N CYS A 31 -0.09 2.23 13.42
CA CYS A 31 1.18 2.55 14.05
C CYS A 31 1.87 3.76 13.36
N PRO A 32 2.71 4.51 14.11
CA PRO A 32 3.37 5.71 13.58
C PRO A 32 4.29 5.40 12.39
N VAL A 33 4.88 4.20 12.35
CA VAL A 33 5.71 3.74 11.23
C VAL A 33 4.89 3.74 9.95
N CYS A 34 3.75 3.06 9.92
CA CYS A 34 2.91 3.01 8.72
C CYS A 34 2.52 4.41 8.24
N ARG A 35 2.17 5.32 9.15
CA ARG A 35 1.79 6.69 8.77
C ARG A 35 2.91 7.46 8.10
N MET A 36 4.17 7.21 8.45
CA MET A 36 5.31 7.84 7.78
C MET A 36 5.46 7.40 6.32
N PHE A 37 4.95 6.22 5.97
CA PHE A 37 4.94 5.67 4.62
C PHE A 37 3.58 5.86 3.92
N GLU A 38 2.67 6.66 4.49
CA GLU A 38 1.44 7.03 3.78
C GLU A 38 1.79 7.97 2.63
N GLY A 39 1.44 7.57 1.41
CA GLY A 39 1.83 8.32 0.22
C GLY A 39 1.50 7.62 -1.09
N VAL A 40 1.80 8.31 -2.19
CA VAL A 40 1.72 7.78 -3.55
C VAL A 40 3.12 7.37 -3.98
N TYR A 41 3.24 6.14 -4.49
CA TYR A 41 4.46 5.53 -4.95
C TYR A 41 4.29 5.04 -6.39
N ASP A 42 5.38 5.08 -7.15
CA ASP A 42 5.45 4.39 -8.43
C ASP A 42 5.62 2.87 -8.19
N PHE A 43 5.34 2.04 -9.20
CA PHE A 43 5.35 0.58 -9.04
C PHE A 43 6.71 -0.03 -8.72
N ASP A 44 7.78 0.69 -9.05
CA ASP A 44 9.17 0.31 -8.79
C ASP A 44 9.66 0.77 -7.41
N ASP A 45 9.06 1.83 -6.85
CA ASP A 45 9.44 2.44 -5.56
C ASP A 45 8.46 2.10 -4.42
N VAL A 46 7.43 1.30 -4.69
CA VAL A 46 6.45 0.91 -3.67
C VAL A 46 7.10 -0.02 -2.63
N PRO A 47 7.09 0.34 -1.33
CA PRO A 47 7.60 -0.55 -0.30
C PRO A 47 6.66 -1.75 -0.12
N GLU A 48 7.24 -2.93 0.13
CA GLU A 48 6.47 -4.14 0.39
C GLU A 48 5.81 -4.09 1.77
N LEU A 49 4.49 -4.29 1.81
CA LEU A 49 3.74 -4.47 3.04
C LEU A 49 3.83 -5.94 3.50
N PRO A 50 3.98 -6.21 4.81
CA PRO A 50 4.08 -5.26 5.92
C PRO A 50 5.44 -4.55 5.98
N LEU A 51 5.42 -3.24 6.31
CA LEU A 51 6.62 -2.42 6.48
C LEU A 51 7.53 -3.00 7.56
N GLU A 52 8.84 -2.95 7.30
CA GLU A 52 9.83 -3.32 8.30
C GLU A 52 9.72 -2.41 9.53
N GLY A 53 9.57 -3.02 10.70
CA GLY A 53 9.38 -2.28 11.96
C GLY A 53 7.92 -1.93 12.29
N CYS A 54 6.93 -2.53 11.61
CA CYS A 54 5.53 -2.43 12.03
C CYS A 54 5.37 -2.92 13.49
N SER A 55 5.18 -1.98 14.43
CA SER A 55 5.01 -2.28 15.85
C SER A 55 3.61 -2.77 16.24
N GLU A 56 2.71 -3.00 15.28
CA GLU A 56 1.37 -3.47 15.61
C GLU A 56 1.31 -4.99 15.80
N GLU A 57 0.88 -5.43 16.98
CA GLU A 57 0.80 -6.86 17.35
C GLU A 57 -0.24 -7.62 16.51
N LEU A 58 -1.23 -6.90 15.96
CA LEU A 58 -2.32 -7.44 15.14
C LEU A 58 -2.03 -7.43 13.62
N GLY A 59 -0.81 -7.04 13.22
CA GLY A 59 -0.38 -6.95 11.83
C GLY A 59 -0.61 -5.58 11.20
N CYS A 60 -0.01 -5.38 10.03
CA CYS A 60 -0.09 -4.11 9.32
C CYS A 60 -1.53 -3.88 8.82
N ARG A 61 -2.09 -2.71 9.16
CA ARG A 61 -3.42 -2.27 8.68
C ARG A 61 -3.33 -1.37 7.43
N ALA A 62 -2.12 -1.10 6.94
CA ALA A 62 -1.92 -0.36 5.71
C ALA A 62 -2.38 -1.20 4.52
N TYR A 63 -2.88 -0.59 3.46
CA TYR A 63 -3.29 -1.32 2.25
C TYR A 63 -2.96 -0.52 0.99
N TYR A 64 -2.73 -1.25 -0.10
CA TYR A 64 -2.50 -0.65 -1.41
C TYR A 64 -3.81 -0.23 -2.05
N ALA A 65 -3.83 0.97 -2.61
CA ALA A 65 -4.91 1.46 -3.44
C ALA A 65 -4.38 1.92 -4.81
N PRO A 66 -5.06 1.57 -5.91
CA PRO A 66 -4.68 2.02 -7.24
C PRO A 66 -4.89 3.52 -7.37
N VAL A 67 -3.93 4.20 -8.01
CA VAL A 67 -4.09 5.58 -8.46
C VAL A 67 -4.12 5.59 -9.98
N LEU A 68 -5.22 6.12 -10.51
CA LEU A 68 -5.44 6.31 -11.94
C LEU A 68 -5.10 7.76 -12.27
N ASP A 69 -3.95 7.97 -12.90
CA ASP A 69 -3.58 9.24 -13.54
C ASP A 69 -4.35 9.34 -14.87
N ARG A 70 -5.68 9.43 -14.79
CA ARG A 70 -6.51 9.80 -15.95
C ARG A 70 -6.54 11.32 -16.02
N TYR A 71 -5.55 11.91 -16.68
CA TYR A 71 -5.80 13.16 -17.39
C TYR A 71 -6.86 12.84 -18.47
N GLY A 72 -8.07 13.36 -18.29
CA GLY A 72 -9.09 13.35 -19.34
C GLY A 72 -8.63 14.23 -20.53
N PRO A 73 -9.17 13.99 -21.74
CA PRO A 73 -8.89 14.81 -22.92
C PRO A 73 -9.37 16.25 -22.78
#